data_AF-C1CUM4-F1
#
_entry.id   AF-C1CUM4-F1
#
_cell.length_a   1.000
_cell.length_b   1.000
_cell.length_c   1.000
_cell.angle_alpha   90.00
_cell.angle_beta   90.00
_cell.angle_gamma   90.00
#
_symmetry.space_group_name_H-M   'P 1'
#
loop_
_entity.id
_entity.type
_entity.pdbx_description
1 polymer ?
#
loop_
_entity_poly.entity_id
_entity_poly.type
_entity_poly.pdbx_seq_one_letter_code
_entity_poly.pdbx_strand_id
1 'polypeptide(L)'
;MWWSRRRRAPASLPPAALTHLTELHDVFSPEDARQAGNRTGHEKYMVGDLLRPRPWLSLMGSAQELPALLWRTEGPGLLALLGEAGPWVYVPDVAALQRLGRAYDQLVRAAWPAGGPAGSQEESSLLARLHLPGPVSESGGDKATLLEHESAFWTLAHQTARNRQEAWAAHRVWP
;
A
#
# COMPACT_ATOMS: atom_id res chain seq x y z
N MET A 1 -34.30 21.02 -32.98
CA MET A 1 -32.84 21.25 -32.93
C MET A 1 -32.50 21.75 -31.53
N TRP A 2 -31.48 21.17 -30.88
CA TRP A 2 -30.84 21.57 -29.59
C TRP A 2 -31.41 21.04 -28.25
N TRP A 3 -31.13 19.75 -28.03
CA TRP A 3 -30.68 19.04 -26.83
C TRP A 3 -30.62 19.76 -25.46
N SER A 4 -31.40 19.22 -24.52
CA SER A 4 -31.26 19.40 -23.08
C SER A 4 -29.93 18.83 -22.57
N ARG A 5 -29.02 19.70 -22.11
CA ARG A 5 -27.82 19.31 -21.37
C ARG A 5 -28.23 18.70 -20.03
N ARG A 6 -28.32 17.36 -19.96
CA ARG A 6 -28.28 16.65 -18.68
C ARG A 6 -26.93 16.95 -18.04
N ARG A 7 -26.91 17.76 -16.98
CA ARG A 7 -25.75 17.81 -16.08
C ARG A 7 -25.63 16.39 -15.51
N ARG A 8 -24.57 15.67 -15.90
CA ARG A 8 -24.17 14.44 -15.23
C ARG A 8 -23.90 14.84 -13.77
N ALA A 9 -24.69 14.31 -12.84
CA ALA A 9 -24.32 14.37 -11.43
C ALA A 9 -22.90 13.78 -11.30
N PRO A 10 -22.01 14.40 -10.51
CA PRO A 10 -20.73 13.74 -10.21
C PRO A 10 -21.07 12.38 -9.62
N ALA A 11 -20.46 11.33 -10.17
CA ALA A 11 -20.61 9.98 -9.66
C ALA A 11 -20.35 10.02 -8.14
N SER A 12 -21.36 9.67 -7.38
CA SER A 12 -21.30 9.62 -5.92
C SER A 12 -20.18 8.68 -5.53
N LEU A 13 -19.15 9.24 -4.89
CA LEU A 13 -18.03 8.49 -4.33
C LEU A 13 -18.56 7.45 -3.32
N PRO A 14 -18.19 6.16 -3.43
CA PRO A 14 -18.58 5.18 -2.44
C PRO A 14 -17.90 5.46 -1.07
N PRO A 15 -18.53 5.05 0.04
CA PRO A 15 -18.09 5.36 1.39
C PRO A 15 -16.73 4.71 1.72
N ALA A 16 -15.98 5.38 2.59
CA ALA A 16 -14.59 5.10 2.93
C ALA A 16 -14.41 3.84 3.80
N ALA A 17 -13.38 3.03 3.50
CA ALA A 17 -12.29 2.62 4.40
C ALA A 17 -11.71 1.21 4.15
N LEU A 18 -12.36 0.35 3.36
CA LEU A 18 -11.83 -0.99 2.99
C LEU A 18 -12.17 -1.41 1.55
N THR A 19 -12.68 -0.50 0.73
CA THR A 19 -13.09 -0.75 -0.66
C THR A 19 -11.93 -1.17 -1.58
N HIS A 20 -10.70 -1.04 -1.09
CA HIS A 20 -9.47 -1.41 -1.77
C HIS A 20 -8.69 -2.48 -1.00
N LEU A 21 -9.32 -3.38 -0.25
CA LEU A 21 -8.62 -4.56 0.28
C LEU A 21 -8.83 -5.71 -0.70
N THR A 22 -7.76 -6.15 -1.36
CA THR A 22 -7.81 -7.24 -2.35
C THR A 22 -7.42 -8.56 -1.71
N GLU A 23 -6.37 -8.54 -0.88
CA GLU A 23 -5.89 -9.73 -0.17
C GLU A 23 -5.59 -9.40 1.29
N LEU A 24 -5.83 -10.38 2.15
CA LEU A 24 -5.52 -10.31 3.57
C LEU A 24 -5.08 -11.69 4.07
N HIS A 25 -3.95 -11.72 4.75
CA HIS A 25 -3.42 -12.91 5.41
C HIS A 25 -3.09 -12.58 6.86
N ASP A 26 -3.63 -13.40 7.75
CA ASP A 26 -3.27 -13.43 9.15
C ASP A 26 -1.92 -14.15 9.31
N VAL A 27 -0.93 -13.48 9.89
CA VAL A 27 0.41 -14.01 10.10
C VAL A 27 0.69 -14.02 11.60
N PHE A 28 0.15 -15.01 12.32
CA PHE A 28 0.26 -15.11 13.77
C PHE A 28 1.29 -16.13 14.24
N SER A 29 1.72 -17.04 13.35
CA SER A 29 2.73 -18.06 13.61
C SER A 29 3.80 -18.12 12.52
N PRO A 30 4.95 -18.81 12.77
CA PRO A 30 5.95 -19.07 11.73
C PRO A 30 5.38 -19.82 10.52
N GLU A 31 4.44 -20.72 10.76
CA GLU A 31 3.81 -21.51 9.71
C GLU A 31 2.87 -20.66 8.84
N ASP A 32 2.09 -19.76 9.45
CA ASP A 32 1.27 -18.79 8.72
C ASP A 32 2.15 -17.91 7.83
N ALA A 33 3.30 -17.46 8.35
CA ALA A 33 4.24 -16.64 7.61
C ALA A 33 4.81 -17.39 6.39
N ARG A 34 5.15 -18.67 6.56
CA ARG A 34 5.61 -19.54 5.46
C ARG A 34 4.51 -19.74 4.42
N GLN A 35 3.28 -19.98 4.84
CA GLN A 35 2.14 -20.16 3.93
C GLN A 35 1.81 -18.88 3.15
N ALA A 36 1.79 -17.74 3.83
CA ALA A 36 1.62 -16.44 3.19
C ALA A 36 2.71 -16.22 2.13
N GLY A 37 3.98 -16.46 2.49
CA GLY A 37 5.12 -16.39 1.56
C GLY A 37 4.98 -17.28 0.33
N ASN A 38 4.52 -18.53 0.50
CA ASN A 38 4.29 -19.43 -0.63
C ASN A 38 3.17 -18.94 -1.56
N ARG A 39 2.13 -18.32 -0.99
CA ARG A 39 0.99 -17.79 -1.76
C ARG A 39 1.33 -16.52 -2.50
N THR A 40 2.04 -15.59 -1.87
CA THR A 40 2.23 -14.22 -2.40
C THR A 40 3.65 -13.96 -2.88
N GLY A 41 4.59 -14.89 -2.68
CA GLY A 41 6.00 -14.70 -3.01
C GLY A 41 6.32 -14.55 -4.50
N HIS A 42 5.36 -14.77 -5.38
CA HIS A 42 5.49 -14.54 -6.82
C HIS A 42 4.98 -13.15 -7.25
N GLU A 43 4.40 -12.39 -6.33
CA GLU A 43 3.85 -11.06 -6.60
C GLU A 43 4.94 -10.05 -6.91
N LYS A 44 4.85 -9.44 -8.09
CA LYS A 44 5.89 -8.59 -8.68
C LYS A 44 6.35 -7.48 -7.74
N TYR A 45 5.42 -6.85 -7.02
CA TYR A 45 5.71 -5.67 -6.21
C TYR A 45 5.88 -5.94 -4.72
N MET A 46 5.60 -7.16 -4.26
CA MET A 46 5.54 -7.47 -2.82
C MET A 46 6.86 -7.16 -2.11
N VAL A 47 7.99 -7.59 -2.68
CA VAL A 47 9.31 -7.35 -2.05
C VAL A 47 9.61 -5.86 -1.94
N GLY A 48 9.41 -5.12 -3.03
CA GLY A 48 9.67 -3.68 -3.06
C GLY A 48 8.81 -2.93 -2.05
N ASP A 49 7.51 -3.21 -2.02
CA ASP A 49 6.56 -2.50 -1.16
C ASP A 49 6.77 -2.80 0.32
N LEU A 50 7.09 -4.05 0.66
CA LEU A 50 7.31 -4.45 2.05
C LEU A 50 8.66 -3.99 2.58
N LEU A 51 9.71 -3.94 1.75
CA LEU A 51 11.04 -3.47 2.17
C LEU A 51 11.18 -1.94 2.15
N ARG A 52 10.44 -1.22 1.29
CA ARG A 52 10.49 0.25 1.20
C ARG A 52 10.30 0.96 2.55
N PRO A 53 9.30 0.62 3.39
CA PRO A 53 9.16 1.23 4.73
C PRO A 53 10.14 0.68 5.78
N ARG A 54 11.05 -0.23 5.42
CA ARG A 54 11.89 -1.00 6.34
C ARG A 54 13.38 -0.93 5.94
N PRO A 55 14.02 0.25 6.01
CA PRO A 55 15.42 0.42 5.63
C PRO A 55 16.40 -0.42 6.49
N TRP A 56 15.95 -0.97 7.63
CA TRP A 56 16.71 -1.88 8.47
C TRP A 56 16.65 -3.35 8.03
N LEU A 57 15.83 -3.69 7.03
CA LEU A 57 15.75 -5.04 6.48
C LEU A 57 16.37 -5.10 5.09
N SER A 58 17.12 -6.16 4.86
CA SER A 58 17.57 -6.58 3.54
C SER A 58 17.18 -8.04 3.34
N LEU A 59 16.50 -8.35 2.23
CA LEU A 59 16.19 -9.72 1.88
C LEU A 59 17.39 -10.33 1.15
N MET A 60 18.05 -11.31 1.78
CA MET A 60 19.19 -12.04 1.18
C MET A 60 18.76 -13.30 0.42
N GLY A 61 17.50 -13.72 0.57
CA GLY A 61 16.95 -14.92 -0.04
C GLY A 61 15.75 -14.63 -0.94
N SER A 62 14.84 -15.59 -1.05
CA SER A 62 13.70 -15.51 -1.98
C SER A 62 12.58 -14.62 -1.45
N ALA A 63 11.78 -14.06 -2.36
CA ALA A 63 10.58 -13.28 -2.01
C ALA A 63 9.61 -14.04 -1.09
N GLN A 64 9.53 -15.36 -1.20
CA GLN A 64 8.70 -16.24 -0.37
C GLN A 64 9.13 -16.24 1.10
N GLU A 65 10.38 -15.90 1.41
CA GLU A 65 10.89 -15.87 2.79
C GLU A 65 10.57 -14.54 3.49
N LEU A 66 10.08 -13.54 2.75
CA LEU A 66 9.88 -12.19 3.28
C LEU A 66 8.82 -12.14 4.39
N PRO A 67 7.63 -12.76 4.29
CA PRO A 67 6.69 -12.75 5.41
C PRO A 67 7.25 -13.43 6.67
N ALA A 68 8.06 -14.49 6.52
CA ALA A 68 8.74 -15.13 7.64
C ALA A 68 9.83 -14.23 8.25
N LEU A 69 10.55 -13.46 7.43
CA LEU A 69 11.48 -12.43 7.92
C LEU A 69 10.73 -11.37 8.73
N LEU A 70 9.64 -10.84 8.18
CA LEU A 70 8.82 -9.82 8.84
C LEU A 70 8.24 -10.33 10.18
N TRP A 71 7.70 -11.54 10.21
CA TRP A 71 7.22 -12.14 11.46
C TRP A 71 8.33 -12.26 12.52
N ARG A 72 9.56 -12.62 12.12
CA ARG A 72 10.69 -12.69 13.07
C ARG A 72 11.12 -11.33 13.60
N THR A 73 11.08 -10.29 12.75
CA THR A 73 11.64 -8.96 13.07
C THR A 73 10.62 -8.00 13.66
N GLU A 74 9.35 -8.18 13.32
CA GLU A 74 8.23 -7.31 13.70
C GLU A 74 7.12 -8.07 14.45
N GLY A 75 7.22 -9.38 14.61
CA GLY A 75 6.23 -10.20 15.32
C GLY A 75 4.97 -10.45 14.50
N PRO A 76 3.92 -11.01 15.13
CA PRO A 76 2.64 -11.28 14.48
C PRO A 76 2.00 -10.05 13.82
N GLY A 77 1.20 -10.26 12.76
CA GLY A 77 0.54 -9.17 12.07
C GLY A 77 -0.31 -9.60 10.88
N LEU A 78 -0.74 -8.61 10.10
CA LEU A 78 -1.57 -8.74 8.92
C LEU A 78 -0.74 -8.39 7.69
N LEU A 79 -0.65 -9.31 6.73
CA LEU A 79 -0.14 -9.06 5.39
C LEU A 79 -1.32 -8.76 4.48
N ALA A 80 -1.32 -7.61 3.80
CA ALA A 80 -2.46 -7.19 2.98
C ALA A 80 -2.03 -6.55 1.67
N LEU A 81 -2.85 -6.73 0.64
CA LEU A 81 -2.77 -6.00 -0.63
C LEU A 81 -3.87 -4.94 -0.67
N LEU A 82 -3.46 -3.67 -0.74
CA LEU A 82 -4.38 -2.54 -0.80
C LEU A 82 -4.77 -2.21 -2.25
N GLY A 83 -5.64 -3.03 -2.85
CA GLY A 83 -6.16 -2.84 -4.21
C GLY A 83 -5.34 -3.63 -5.20
N GLU A 84 -5.95 -4.06 -6.31
CA GLU A 84 -5.32 -4.98 -7.27
C GLU A 84 -3.98 -4.46 -7.83
N ALA A 85 -3.84 -3.14 -7.96
CA ALA A 85 -2.62 -2.47 -8.41
C ALA A 85 -1.92 -1.66 -7.30
N GLY A 86 -2.30 -1.88 -6.04
CA GLY A 86 -1.82 -1.09 -4.92
C GLY A 86 -0.65 -1.70 -4.16
N PRO A 87 -0.32 -1.12 -3.00
CA PRO A 87 0.82 -1.56 -2.19
C PRO A 87 0.51 -2.82 -1.40
N TRP A 88 1.51 -3.70 -1.31
CA TRP A 88 1.58 -4.69 -0.24
C TRP A 88 2.00 -4.01 1.08
N VAL A 89 1.30 -4.32 2.17
CA VAL A 89 1.59 -3.81 3.52
C VAL A 89 1.63 -4.95 4.53
N TYR A 90 2.53 -4.82 5.51
CA TYR A 90 2.55 -5.67 6.71
C TYR A 90 2.38 -4.80 7.93
N VAL A 91 1.31 -5.04 8.69
CA VAL A 91 0.82 -4.15 9.76
C VAL A 91 0.44 -4.93 11.02
N PRO A 92 0.53 -4.35 12.22
CA PRO A 92 0.30 -5.10 13.46
C PRO A 92 -1.17 -5.46 13.70
N ASP A 93 -2.11 -4.64 13.22
CA ASP A 93 -3.53 -4.77 13.53
C ASP A 93 -4.41 -4.08 12.49
N VAL A 94 -5.73 -4.28 12.64
CA VAL A 94 -6.75 -3.71 11.76
C VAL A 94 -6.77 -2.17 11.82
N ALA A 95 -6.44 -1.55 12.94
CA ALA A 95 -6.44 -0.09 13.05
C ALA A 95 -5.30 0.54 12.22
N ALA A 96 -4.12 -0.08 12.23
CA ALA A 96 -3.01 0.26 11.34
C ALA A 96 -3.37 0.02 9.88
N LEU A 97 -4.01 -1.12 9.56
CA LEU A 97 -4.50 -1.42 8.22
C LEU A 97 -5.46 -0.34 7.71
N GLN A 98 -6.44 0.07 8.52
CA GLN A 98 -7.40 1.12 8.16
C GLN A 98 -6.75 2.49 7.98
N ARG A 99 -5.73 2.83 8.78
CA ARG A 99 -4.98 4.10 8.61
C ARG A 99 -4.27 4.14 7.26
N LEU A 100 -3.58 3.06 6.90
CA LEU A 100 -2.91 2.95 5.60
C LEU A 100 -3.91 2.86 4.45
N GLY A 101 -5.01 2.12 4.61
CA GLY A 101 -6.09 2.06 3.63
C GLY A 101 -6.71 3.43 3.34
N ARG A 102 -6.89 4.29 4.36
CA ARG A 102 -7.34 5.68 4.17
C ARG A 102 -6.32 6.55 3.43
N ALA A 103 -5.03 6.42 3.76
CA ALA A 103 -3.97 7.15 3.06
C ALA A 103 -3.89 6.74 1.58
N TYR A 104 -4.05 5.44 1.29
CA TYR A 104 -4.11 4.94 -0.08
C TYR A 104 -5.38 5.40 -0.81
N ASP A 105 -6.55 5.35 -0.17
CA ASP A 105 -7.80 5.85 -0.75
C ASP A 105 -7.73 7.35 -1.09
N GLN A 106 -7.04 8.17 -0.28
CA GLN A 106 -6.76 9.57 -0.60
C GLN A 106 -5.91 9.70 -1.87
N LEU A 107 -4.85 8.90 -2.00
CA LEU A 107 -4.02 8.85 -3.20
C LEU A 107 -4.84 8.47 -4.45
N VAL A 108 -5.66 7.43 -4.36
CA VAL A 108 -6.50 6.97 -5.48
C VAL A 108 -7.52 8.04 -5.88
N ARG A 109 -8.19 8.68 -4.90
CA ARG A 109 -9.16 9.75 -5.16
C ARG A 109 -8.52 10.98 -5.78
N ALA A 110 -7.31 11.33 -5.37
CA ALA A 110 -6.55 12.41 -5.98
C ALA A 110 -6.10 12.05 -7.42
N ALA A 111 -5.73 10.79 -7.66
CA ALA A 111 -5.26 10.32 -8.96
C ALA A 111 -6.38 10.13 -9.99
N TRP A 112 -7.60 9.81 -9.55
CA TRP A 112 -8.76 9.56 -10.40
C TRP A 112 -9.10 10.70 -11.38
N PRO A 113 -9.27 11.97 -10.95
CA PRO A 113 -9.55 13.07 -11.86
C PRO A 113 -8.36 13.46 -12.75
N ALA A 114 -7.13 13.12 -12.37
CA ALA A 114 -5.90 13.52 -13.07
C ALA A 114 -5.60 12.69 -14.34
N GLY A 115 -6.35 11.60 -14.57
CA GLY A 115 -6.24 10.77 -15.78
C GLY A 115 -4.96 9.95 -15.90
N GLY A 116 -4.35 9.62 -14.76
CA GLY A 116 -3.09 8.90 -14.69
C GLY A 116 -1.88 9.85 -14.72
N PRO A 117 -0.79 9.53 -14.00
CA PRO A 117 0.36 10.41 -13.92
C PRO A 117 1.09 10.45 -15.27
N ALA A 118 1.17 11.64 -15.89
CA ALA A 118 2.27 11.95 -16.79
C ALA A 118 3.61 11.97 -16.01
N GLY A 119 4.25 10.80 -15.96
CA GLY A 119 5.69 10.71 -15.76
C GLY A 119 6.18 10.54 -14.32
N SER A 120 5.73 9.50 -13.61
CA SER A 120 6.68 8.81 -12.72
C SER A 120 7.46 7.81 -13.58
N GLN A 121 8.73 8.09 -13.88
CA GLN A 121 9.63 7.17 -14.60
C GLN A 121 10.02 5.95 -13.77
N GLU A 122 9.68 5.94 -12.47
CA GLU A 122 9.95 4.81 -11.59
C GLU A 122 8.81 3.78 -11.65
N GLU A 123 9.09 2.61 -12.21
CA GLU A 123 8.18 1.46 -12.26
C GLU A 123 7.70 1.00 -10.87
N SER A 124 8.38 1.42 -9.81
CA SER A 124 8.06 1.12 -8.41
C SER A 124 7.08 2.09 -7.76
N SER A 125 6.75 3.23 -8.40
CA SER A 125 5.78 4.20 -7.87
C SER A 125 4.36 3.63 -7.84
N LEU A 126 3.59 3.92 -6.79
CA LEU A 126 2.17 3.55 -6.71
C LEU A 126 1.35 4.27 -7.78
N LEU A 127 1.70 5.52 -8.08
CA LEU A 127 1.05 6.31 -9.12
C LEU A 127 1.22 5.65 -10.49
N ALA A 128 2.40 5.10 -10.79
CA ALA A 128 2.65 4.36 -12.04
C ALA A 128 1.75 3.12 -12.18
N ARG A 129 1.46 2.44 -11.06
CA ARG A 129 0.70 1.18 -11.06
C ARG A 129 -0.80 1.39 -11.20
N LEU A 130 -1.32 2.53 -10.73
CA LEU A 130 -2.75 2.79 -10.65
C LEU A 130 -3.48 2.85 -12.01
N HIS A 131 -2.78 2.91 -13.16
CA HIS A 131 -3.32 2.83 -14.54
C HIS A 131 -4.73 3.41 -14.71
N LEU A 132 -4.95 4.63 -14.21
CA LEU A 132 -6.29 5.21 -14.17
C LEU A 132 -6.69 5.72 -15.57
N PRO A 133 -7.86 5.31 -16.09
CA PRO A 133 -8.33 5.79 -17.38
C PRO A 133 -8.80 7.25 -17.27
N GLY A 134 -8.11 8.18 -17.93
CA GLY A 134 -8.57 9.56 -18.08
C GLY A 134 -7.64 10.41 -18.96
N PRO A 135 -8.04 11.64 -19.30
CA PRO A 135 -7.19 12.56 -20.03
C PRO A 135 -6.02 12.96 -19.14
N VAL A 136 -4.80 12.82 -19.65
CA VAL A 136 -3.57 13.25 -18.97
C VAL A 136 -3.69 14.73 -18.65
N SER A 137 -3.78 15.08 -17.36
CA SER A 137 -3.71 16.49 -16.95
C SER A 137 -2.26 16.97 -17.09
N GLU A 138 -2.01 17.91 -18.00
CA GLU A 138 -0.69 18.54 -18.20
C GLU A 138 -0.34 19.57 -17.11
N SER A 139 -1.23 19.76 -16.12
CA SER A 139 -1.03 20.69 -15.02
C SER A 139 0.01 20.12 -14.03
N GLY A 140 1.18 20.77 -13.95
CA GLY A 140 2.24 20.39 -13.02
C GLY A 140 1.83 20.47 -11.53
N GLY A 141 0.76 21.22 -11.22
CA GLY A 141 0.18 21.31 -9.87
C GLY A 141 -0.44 19.99 -9.40
N ASP A 142 -1.14 19.27 -10.29
CA ASP A 142 -1.77 18.00 -9.94
C ASP A 142 -0.71 16.92 -9.61
N LYS A 143 0.40 16.93 -10.35
CA LYS A 143 1.51 15.99 -10.13
C LYS A 143 2.19 16.16 -8.77
N ALA A 144 2.42 17.41 -8.33
CA ALA A 144 3.05 17.68 -7.05
C ALA A 144 2.20 17.16 -5.88
N THR A 145 0.89 17.41 -5.91
CA THR A 145 -0.05 16.92 -4.91
C THR A 145 -0.13 15.39 -4.89
N LEU A 146 -0.08 14.72 -6.05
CA LEU A 146 -0.06 13.26 -6.11
C LEU A 146 1.21 12.67 -5.48
N LEU A 147 2.37 13.26 -5.77
CA LEU A 147 3.63 12.84 -5.16
C LEU A 147 3.63 13.08 -3.64
N GLU A 148 3.00 14.16 -3.17
CA GLU A 148 2.81 14.43 -1.76
C GLU A 148 1.96 13.34 -1.08
N HIS A 149 0.83 12.94 -1.69
CA HIS A 149 0.00 11.86 -1.18
C HIS A 149 0.74 10.50 -1.17
N GLU A 150 1.49 10.17 -2.22
CA GLU A 150 2.30 8.95 -2.25
C GLU A 150 3.38 8.99 -1.15
N SER A 151 4.08 10.13 -1.00
CA SER A 151 5.07 10.32 0.06
C SER A 151 4.48 10.19 1.46
N ALA A 152 3.28 10.76 1.68
CA ALA A 152 2.56 10.68 2.95
C ALA A 152 2.18 9.22 3.28
N PHE A 153 1.73 8.44 2.29
CA PHE A 153 1.46 7.01 2.45
C PHE A 153 2.72 6.26 2.91
N TRP A 154 3.84 6.42 2.20
CA TRP A 154 5.08 5.71 2.53
C TRP A 154 5.68 6.15 3.86
N THR A 155 5.54 7.43 4.23
CA THR A 155 5.94 7.94 5.53
C THR A 155 5.15 7.27 6.66
N LEU A 156 3.82 7.16 6.50
CA LEU A 156 2.96 6.46 7.45
C LEU A 156 3.29 4.96 7.55
N ALA A 157 3.59 4.31 6.43
CA ALA A 157 3.99 2.91 6.40
C ALA A 157 5.31 2.69 7.15
N HIS A 158 6.31 3.56 6.92
CA HIS A 158 7.59 3.54 7.63
C HIS A 158 7.40 3.72 9.15
N GLN A 159 6.64 4.73 9.56
CA GLN A 159 6.35 4.96 10.99
C GLN A 159 5.66 3.75 11.64
N THR A 160 4.70 3.15 10.93
CA THR A 160 3.99 1.95 11.40
C THR A 160 4.96 0.77 11.59
N ALA A 161 5.81 0.50 10.60
CA ALA A 161 6.80 -0.57 10.66
C ALA A 161 7.84 -0.33 11.77
N ARG A 162 8.31 0.92 11.92
CA ARG A 162 9.30 1.29 12.93
C ARG A 162 8.78 1.11 14.34
N ASN A 163 7.59 1.65 14.63
CA ASN A 163 6.94 1.51 15.94
C ASN A 163 6.71 0.03 16.28
N ARG A 164 6.35 -0.77 15.28
CA ARG A 164 6.15 -2.20 15.45
C ARG A 164 7.46 -2.93 15.75
N GLN A 165 8.52 -2.65 14.99
CA GLN A 165 9.84 -3.22 15.22
C GLN A 165 10.33 -2.93 16.66
N GLU A 166 10.20 -1.68 17.11
CA GLU A 166 10.63 -1.26 18.44
C GLU A 166 9.82 -1.95 19.54
N ALA A 167 8.49 -2.00 19.39
CA ALA A 167 7.63 -2.71 20.31
C ALA A 167 7.98 -4.20 20.39
N TRP A 168 8.20 -4.86 19.25
CA TRP A 168 8.55 -6.28 19.20
C TRP A 168 9.94 -6.57 19.79
N ALA A 169 10.92 -5.70 19.51
CA ALA A 169 12.24 -5.79 20.12
C ALA A 169 12.15 -5.70 21.65
N ALA A 170 11.36 -4.77 22.19
CA ALA A 170 11.16 -4.63 23.63
C ALA A 170 10.55 -5.89 24.27
N HIS A 171 9.58 -6.54 23.61
CA HIS A 171 8.96 -7.78 24.11
C HIS A 171 9.95 -8.96 24.19
N ARG A 172 10.92 -9.04 23.28
CA ARG A 172 11.91 -10.14 23.26
C ARG A 172 13.06 -9.96 24.24
N VAL A 173 13.28 -8.74 24.74
CA VAL A 173 14.35 -8.44 25.70
C VAL A 173 13.92 -8.74 27.14
N TRP A 174 12.62 -9.00 27.38
CA TRP A 174 12.12 -9.39 28.69
C TRP A 174 12.18 -10.93 28.86
N PRO A 175 13.05 -11.46 29.75
CA PRO A 175 13.14 -12.89 30.05
C PRO A 175 11.98 -13.42 30.91
#